data_AF-A7S1T5-F1
#
_entry.id   AF-A7S1T5-F1
#
_cell.length_a   1.000
_cell.length_b   1.000
_cell.length_c   1.000
_cell.angle_alpha   90.00
_cell.angle_beta   90.00
_cell.angle_gamma   90.00
#
_symmetry.space_group_name_H-M   'P 1'
#
loop_
_entity.id
_entity.type
_entity.pdbx_description
1 polymer ?
#
loop_
_entity_poly.entity_id
_entity_poly.type
_entity_poly.pdbx_seq_one_letter_code
_entity_poly.pdbx_strand_id
1 'polypeptide(L)' 'LFFFILSSTFSLLLMTGCGQRPMTRVIGGEDAAPHSWPWQVSLRVHGRHNCGGTLIHPDWVVTAAHC' A
#
# COMPACT_ATOMS: atom_id res chain seq x y z
N LEU A 1 -2.28 -21.74 -28.82
CA LEU A 1 -3.15 -22.29 -27.74
C LEU A 1 -2.39 -22.48 -26.43
N PHE A 2 -1.30 -23.26 -26.40
CA PHE A 2 -0.45 -23.42 -25.20
C PHE A 2 0.17 -22.09 -24.68
N PHE A 3 0.64 -21.22 -25.59
CA PHE A 3 1.19 -19.90 -25.24
C PHE A 3 0.16 -18.92 -24.66
N PHE A 4 -1.11 -18.99 -25.08
CA PHE A 4 -2.16 -18.10 -24.58
C PHE A 4 -2.60 -18.49 -23.16
N ILE A 5 -2.66 -19.80 -22.85
CA ILE A 5 -2.98 -20.30 -21.50
C ILE A 5 -1.91 -19.87 -20.50
N LEU A 6 -0.62 -19.94 -20.86
CA LEU A 6 0.46 -19.40 -20.03
C LEU A 6 0.32 -17.91 -19.77
N SER A 7 -0.15 -17.09 -20.73
CA SER A 7 -0.41 -15.67 -20.45
C SER A 7 -1.57 -15.45 -19.48
N SER A 8 -2.65 -16.23 -19.58
CA SER A 8 -3.82 -16.11 -18.71
C SER A 8 -3.58 -16.70 -17.31
N THR A 9 -2.81 -17.77 -17.17
CA THR A 9 -2.43 -18.36 -15.87
C THR A 9 -1.26 -17.61 -15.21
N PHE A 10 -0.34 -17.02 -15.98
CA PHE A 10 0.72 -16.12 -15.49
C PHE A 10 0.15 -14.76 -15.06
N SER A 11 -0.84 -14.23 -15.76
CA SER A 11 -1.61 -13.05 -15.31
C SER A 11 -2.35 -13.29 -14.00
N LEU A 12 -2.80 -14.51 -13.72
CA LEU A 12 -3.43 -14.87 -12.42
C LEU A 12 -2.41 -14.99 -11.27
N LEU A 13 -1.14 -15.30 -11.55
CA LEU A 13 -0.06 -15.34 -10.54
C LEU A 13 0.54 -13.96 -10.23
N LEU A 14 0.35 -12.97 -11.10
CA LEU A 14 0.85 -11.60 -10.98
C LEU A 14 -0.24 -10.61 -10.59
N MET A 15 -1.01 -10.92 -9.55
CA MET A 15 -1.84 -9.91 -8.88
C MET A 15 -0.95 -8.95 -8.06
N THR A 16 -0.06 -8.21 -8.73
CA THR A 16 0.63 -7.04 -8.15
C THR A 16 -0.30 -5.83 -8.23
N GLY A 17 -1.47 -5.92 -7.58
CA GLY A 17 -2.35 -4.76 -7.40
C GLY A 17 -1.81 -3.88 -6.26
N CYS A 18 -1.82 -2.56 -6.45
CA CYS A 18 -1.53 -1.61 -5.37
C CYS A 18 -2.81 -0.89 -4.92
N GLY A 19 -2.85 -0.37 -3.69
CA GLY A 19 -3.91 0.54 -3.25
C GLY A 19 -5.28 -0.10 -2.98
N GLN A 20 -5.36 -1.43 -2.85
CA GLN A 20 -6.61 -2.11 -2.48
C GLN A 20 -6.98 -1.81 -1.02
N ARG A 21 -8.09 -1.09 -0.82
CA ARG A 21 -8.69 -0.80 0.49
C ARG A 21 -10.22 -0.91 0.41
N PRO A 22 -10.91 -1.05 1.55
CA PRO A 22 -12.33 -0.75 1.64
C PRO A 22 -12.60 0.67 1.13
N MET A 23 -13.57 0.82 0.22
CA MET A 23 -13.96 2.13 -0.34
C MET A 23 -14.97 2.82 0.59
N THR A 24 -14.54 3.07 1.84
CA THR A 24 -15.36 3.75 2.84
C THR A 24 -14.82 5.16 3.08
N ARG A 25 -15.72 6.13 3.17
CA ARG A 25 -15.37 7.50 3.55
C ARG A 25 -15.24 7.54 5.07
N VAL A 26 -14.14 8.09 5.57
CA VAL A 26 -13.95 8.27 7.01
C VAL A 26 -14.76 9.50 7.46
N ILE A 27 -15.80 9.29 8.26
CA ILE A 27 -16.57 10.34 8.97
C ILE A 27 -16.74 9.84 10.40
N GLY A 28 -16.14 10.52 11.39
CA GLY A 28 -16.16 10.05 12.79
C GLY A 28 -15.51 8.67 12.96
N GLY A 29 -14.38 8.46 12.28
CA GLY A 29 -13.76 7.15 12.10
C GLY A 29 -13.39 6.44 13.41
N GLU A 30 -13.16 5.13 13.27
CA GLU A 30 -12.64 4.25 14.31
C GLU A 30 -11.20 3.83 14.01
N ASP A 31 -10.57 3.14 14.96
CA ASP A 31 -9.23 2.61 14.75
C ASP A 31 -9.20 1.63 13.57
N ALA A 32 -8.18 1.80 12.72
CA ALA A 32 -7.95 0.91 11.59
C ALA A 32 -7.63 -0.51 12.06
N ALA A 33 -8.27 -1.51 11.45
CA ALA A 33 -7.87 -2.89 11.63
C ALA A 33 -6.38 -3.04 11.26
N PRO A 34 -5.56 -3.79 12.04
CA PRO A 34 -4.15 -3.96 11.73
C PRO A 34 -3.93 -4.41 10.27
N HIS A 35 -2.97 -3.77 9.59
CA HIS A 35 -2.57 -4.07 8.20
C HIS A 35 -3.59 -3.77 7.09
N SER A 36 -4.77 -3.21 7.39
CA SER A 36 -5.78 -2.91 6.35
C SER A 36 -5.46 -1.67 5.49
N TRP A 37 -4.47 -0.87 5.88
CA TRP A 37 -3.81 0.15 5.06
C TRP A 37 -2.31 -0.16 4.95
N PRO A 38 -1.92 -1.19 4.17
CA PRO A 38 -0.57 -1.75 4.20
C PRO A 38 0.52 -0.81 3.67
N TRP A 39 0.13 0.22 2.91
CA TRP A 39 1.05 1.25 2.43
C TRP A 39 1.32 2.37 3.43
N GLN A 40 0.65 2.40 4.59
CA GLN A 40 0.87 3.47 5.57
C GLN A 40 2.23 3.32 6.26
N VAL A 41 3.06 4.35 6.18
CA VAL A 41 4.42 4.36 6.72
C VAL A 41 4.56 5.39 7.85
N SER A 42 5.30 5.01 8.89
CA SER A 42 5.72 5.88 9.99
C SER A 42 7.20 6.26 9.79
N LEU A 43 7.45 7.50 9.37
CA LEU A 43 8.81 8.04 9.28
C LEU A 43 9.28 8.42 10.67
N ARG A 44 10.40 7.82 11.11
CA ARG A 44 10.91 7.98 12.47
C ARG A 44 12.27 8.67 12.49
N VAL A 45 12.38 9.69 13.32
CA VAL A 45 13.63 10.42 13.60
C VAL A 45 13.98 10.20 15.06
N HIS A 46 15.21 9.76 15.35
CA HIS A 46 15.63 9.36 16.70
C HIS A 46 14.68 8.37 17.40
N GLY A 47 14.11 7.42 16.64
CA GLY A 47 13.20 6.39 17.15
C GLY A 47 11.77 6.85 17.43
N ARG A 48 11.44 8.14 17.21
CA ARG A 48 10.10 8.70 17.41
C ARG A 48 9.43 8.97 16.06
N HIS A 49 8.11 8.79 16.01
CA HIS A 49 7.34 9.17 14.83
C HIS A 49 7.47 10.68 14.59
N ASN A 50 7.83 11.05 13.37
CA ASN A 50 7.92 12.44 12.94
C ASN A 50 6.81 12.74 11.94
N CYS A 51 6.67 11.92 10.90
CA CYS A 51 5.76 12.15 9.79
C CYS A 51 5.20 10.84 9.21
N GLY A 52 4.15 10.96 8.42
CA GLY A 52 3.58 9.85 7.64
C GLY A 52 4.24 9.70 6.26
N GLY A 53 3.92 8.60 5.59
CA GLY A 53 4.26 8.39 4.18
C GLY A 53 3.46 7.25 3.57
N THR A 54 3.53 7.12 2.25
CA THR A 54 2.85 6.05 1.50
C THR A 54 3.89 5.22 0.74
N LEU A 55 3.90 3.91 0.97
CA LEU A 55 4.68 2.97 0.17
C LEU A 55 4.07 2.86 -1.24
N ILE A 56 4.83 3.27 -2.25
CA ILE A 56 4.39 3.26 -3.66
C ILE A 56 5.11 2.18 -4.49
N HIS A 57 6.22 1.67 -3.97
CA HIS A 57 7.04 0.59 -4.53
C HIS A 57 7.73 -0.13 -3.36
N PRO A 58 8.16 -1.40 -3.51
CA PRO A 58 8.96 -2.11 -2.50
C PRO A 58 10.05 -1.29 -1.79
N ASP A 59 10.71 -0.38 -2.52
CA ASP A 59 11.84 0.41 -2.03
C ASP A 59 11.57 1.93 -1.99
N TRP A 60 10.36 2.39 -2.34
CA TRP A 60 10.06 3.81 -2.45
C TRP A 60 8.84 4.21 -1.62
N VAL A 61 9.04 5.21 -0.76
CA VAL A 61 8.00 5.87 0.04
C VAL A 61 7.89 7.32 -0.42
N VAL A 62 6.66 7.79 -0.63
CA VAL A 62 6.37 9.21 -0.87
C VAL A 62 5.89 9.87 0.43
N THR A 63 6.32 11.11 0.67
CA THR A 63 5.91 11.95 1.80
C THR A 63 5.86 13.42 1.38
N ALA A 64 5.40 14.31 2.26
CA ALA A 64 5.40 15.74 1.97
C ALA A 64 6.82 16.31 2.11
N ALA A 65 7.17 17.30 1.28
CA ALA A 65 8.52 17.88 1.28
C ALA A 65 8.89 18.62 2.59
N HIS A 66 7.91 18.99 3.41
CA HIS A 66 8.13 19.66 4.70
C HIS A 66 8.24 18.69 5.89
N CYS A 67 8.09 17.39 5.63
CA CYS A 67 8.26 16.31 6.61
C CYS A 67 9.74 16.02 6.87
#